data_AF-A0A936B9P2-F1
#
_entry.id   AF-A0A936B9P2-F1
#
_cell.length_a   1.000
_cell.length_b   1.000
_cell.length_c   1.000
_cell.angle_alpha   90.00
_cell.angle_beta   90.00
_cell.angle_gamma   90.00
#
_symmetry.space_group_name_H-M   'P 1'
#
loop_
_entity.id
_entity.type
_entity.pdbx_description
1 polymer ?
#
loop_
_entity_poly.entity_id
_entity_poly.type
_entity_poly.pdbx_seq_one_letter_code
_entity_poly.pdbx_strand_id
1 'polypeptide(L)'
;MDGRANLSALTTYGYTVYLFGNGVIDHLLFALIGFWLFEAFVLAFILLSSVVIKGSFGGLILTAVTLLVLLLLNIAPALVKWNPISLASSYMGLFLGGMTVESLFPAVGVTVVATVASLWLAMFLFGKSNL
;
A
#
# COMPACT_ATOMS: atom_id res chain seq x y z
N MET A 1 -13.05 -5.28 15.47
CA MET A 1 -12.12 -5.46 14.33
C MET A 1 -11.22 -6.60 14.74
N ASP A 2 -11.48 -7.76 14.15
CA ASP A 2 -11.51 -9.01 14.89
C ASP A 2 -10.13 -9.66 14.99
N GLY A 3 -9.71 -9.99 16.22
CA GLY A 3 -8.44 -10.67 16.53
C GLY A 3 -8.25 -12.06 15.89
N ARG A 4 -9.19 -12.49 15.05
CA ARG A 4 -9.21 -13.78 14.34
C ARG A 4 -8.21 -13.80 13.17
N ALA A 5 -8.04 -12.68 12.45
CA ALA A 5 -7.09 -12.60 11.34
C ALA A 5 -5.63 -12.64 11.82
N ASN A 6 -5.36 -12.04 12.98
CA ASN A 6 -4.04 -12.07 13.61
C ASN A 6 -3.70 -13.48 14.12
N LEU A 7 -4.71 -14.24 14.56
CA LEU A 7 -4.52 -15.60 15.05
C LEU A 7 -4.13 -16.58 13.94
N SER A 8 -4.74 -16.47 12.75
CA SER A 8 -4.37 -17.32 11.60
C SER A 8 -2.97 -17.00 11.08
N ALA A 9 -2.59 -15.72 11.02
CA ALA A 9 -1.23 -15.33 10.65
C ALA A 9 -0.19 -15.85 11.66
N LEU A 10 -0.51 -15.78 12.96
CA LEU A 10 0.36 -16.25 14.04
C LEU A 10 0.51 -17.79 14.02
N THR A 11 -0.57 -18.54 13.80
CA THR A 11 -0.50 -20.00 13.73
C THR A 11 0.21 -20.47 12.46
N THR A 12 -0.02 -19.86 11.31
CA THR A 12 0.73 -20.17 10.09
C THR A 12 2.21 -19.85 10.24
N TYR A 13 2.56 -18.69 10.81
CA TYR A 13 3.96 -18.34 11.08
C TYR A 13 4.63 -19.33 12.04
N GLY A 14 3.95 -19.65 13.16
CA GLY A 14 4.43 -20.66 14.10
C GLY A 14 4.63 -22.04 13.45
N TYR A 15 3.73 -22.41 12.55
CA TYR A 15 3.85 -23.67 11.79
C TYR A 15 5.02 -23.62 10.81
N THR A 16 5.25 -22.51 10.12
CA THR A 16 6.41 -22.33 9.22
C THR A 16 7.73 -22.40 9.98
N VAL A 17 7.84 -21.74 11.13
CA VAL A 17 9.04 -21.82 11.99
C VAL A 17 9.27 -23.24 12.47
N TYR A 18 8.20 -23.92 12.92
CA TYR A 18 8.27 -25.31 13.37
C TYR A 18 8.71 -26.27 12.26
N LEU A 19 8.17 -26.11 11.04
CA LEU A 19 8.41 -27.02 9.94
C LEU A 19 9.72 -26.74 9.18
N PHE A 20 10.12 -25.47 9.09
CA PHE A 20 11.24 -25.04 8.25
C PHE A 20 12.46 -24.54 9.02
N GLY A 21 12.39 -24.31 10.34
CA GLY A 21 13.51 -24.10 11.28
C GLY A 21 14.43 -22.89 11.04
N ASN A 22 14.97 -22.77 9.83
CA ASN A 22 15.93 -21.79 9.32
C ASN A 22 15.42 -21.00 8.10
N GLY A 23 14.20 -21.26 7.62
CA GLY A 23 13.59 -20.59 6.44
C GLY A 23 12.75 -19.36 6.76
N VAL A 24 13.02 -18.66 7.87
CA VAL A 24 12.29 -17.44 8.22
C VAL A 24 12.75 -16.33 7.30
N ILE A 25 11.84 -15.82 6.48
CA ILE A 25 12.12 -14.74 5.54
C ILE A 25 12.34 -13.44 6.34
N ASP A 26 13.55 -12.88 6.23
CA ASP A 26 13.88 -11.62 6.88
C ASP A 26 12.94 -10.50 6.42
N HIS A 27 12.57 -9.63 7.37
CA HIS A 27 11.70 -8.47 7.14
C HIS A 27 10.26 -8.78 6.65
N LEU A 28 9.77 -10.01 6.83
CA LEU A 28 8.39 -10.42 6.49
C LEU A 28 7.32 -9.47 7.06
N LEU A 29 7.45 -9.09 8.34
CA LEU A 29 6.50 -8.17 8.98
C LEU A 29 6.50 -6.79 8.34
N PHE A 30 7.68 -6.28 7.92
CA PHE A 30 7.78 -5.00 7.26
C PHE A 30 7.12 -5.05 5.87
N ALA A 31 7.34 -6.12 5.11
CA ALA A 31 6.69 -6.31 3.81
C ALA A 31 5.16 -6.38 3.96
N LEU A 32 4.65 -7.09 4.97
CA LEU A 32 3.22 -7.19 5.26
C LEU A 32 2.61 -5.82 5.60
N ILE A 33 3.26 -5.05 6.47
CA ILE A 33 2.81 -3.71 6.85
C ILE A 33 2.89 -2.74 5.66
N GLY A 34 3.97 -2.80 4.86
CA GLY A 34 4.14 -1.96 3.69
C GLY A 34 3.06 -2.21 2.63
N PHE A 35 2.74 -3.48 2.39
CA PHE A 35 1.65 -3.86 1.50
C PHE A 35 0.30 -3.37 2.03
N TRP A 36 0.00 -3.59 3.32
CA TRP A 36 -1.21 -3.10 3.96
C TRP A 36 -1.35 -1.57 3.87
N LEU A 37 -0.26 -0.84 4.06
CA LEU A 37 -0.24 0.61 3.95
C LEU A 37 -0.54 1.09 2.52
N PHE A 38 0.03 0.42 1.52
CA PHE A 38 -0.29 0.71 0.12
C PHE A 38 -1.76 0.44 -0.21
N GLU A 39 -2.33 -0.66 0.28
CA GLU A 39 -3.75 -0.94 0.10
C GLU A 39 -4.64 0.12 0.77
N ALA A 40 -4.28 0.55 1.98
CA ALA A 40 -4.98 1.63 2.68
C ALA A 40 -4.95 2.94 1.88
N PHE A 41 -3.84 3.27 1.23
CA PHE A 41 -3.74 4.40 0.31
C PHE A 41 -4.70 4.27 -0.87
N VAL A 42 -4.77 3.09 -1.51
CA VAL A 42 -5.69 2.85 -2.64
C VAL A 42 -7.15 3.02 -2.20
N LEU A 43 -7.51 2.53 -1.02
CA LEU A 43 -8.84 2.70 -0.43
C LEU A 43 -9.16 4.18 -0.12
N ALA A 44 -8.20 4.95 0.38
CA ALA A 44 -8.38 6.39 0.57
C ALA A 44 -8.56 7.13 -0.76
N PHE A 45 -7.80 6.74 -1.78
CA PHE A 45 -7.83 7.37 -3.09
C PHE A 45 -9.11 7.06 -3.88
N ILE A 46 -9.66 5.84 -3.77
CA ILE A 46 -10.95 5.51 -4.40
C ILE A 46 -12.10 6.29 -3.76
N LEU A 47 -12.05 6.53 -2.44
CA LEU A 47 -13.03 7.40 -1.76
C LEU A 47 -12.92 8.84 -2.29
N LEU A 48 -11.72 9.40 -2.37
CA LEU A 48 -11.48 10.73 -2.95
C LEU A 48 -11.99 10.81 -4.40
N SER A 49 -11.61 9.84 -5.23
CA SER A 49 -11.97 9.78 -6.64
C SER A 49 -13.48 9.69 -6.86
N SER A 50 -14.19 8.99 -5.98
CA SER A 50 -15.64 8.86 -6.02
C SER A 50 -16.36 10.16 -5.64
N VAL A 51 -15.75 11.00 -4.79
CA VAL A 51 -16.29 12.35 -4.48
C VAL A 51 -16.04 13.32 -5.64
N VAL A 52 -14.91 13.19 -6.33
CA VAL A 52 -14.53 14.08 -7.44
C VAL A 52 -15.29 13.77 -8.73
N ILE A 53 -15.43 12.49 -9.09
CA ILE A 53 -16.08 12.07 -10.34
C ILE A 53 -17.50 11.58 -10.06
N LYS A 54 -18.49 12.27 -10.64
CA LYS A 54 -19.88 11.84 -10.61
C LYS A 54 -20.09 10.63 -11.52
N GLY A 55 -20.58 9.52 -10.96
CA GLY A 55 -20.96 8.32 -11.71
C GLY A 55 -20.62 7.02 -10.98
N SER A 56 -21.36 5.94 -11.27
CA SER A 56 -21.29 4.68 -10.51
C SER A 56 -19.93 3.96 -10.57
N PHE A 57 -19.13 4.20 -11.63
CA PHE A 57 -17.81 3.59 -11.83
C PHE A 57 -16.69 4.62 -11.97
N GLY A 58 -17.01 5.92 -11.90
CA GLY A 58 -16.06 6.99 -12.18
C GLY A 58 -14.86 7.00 -11.24
N GLY A 59 -15.13 6.86 -9.93
CA GLY A 59 -14.07 6.79 -8.91
C GLY A 59 -13.17 5.55 -9.06
N LEU A 60 -13.74 4.42 -9.49
CA LEU A 60 -12.98 3.19 -9.71
C LEU A 60 -12.05 3.31 -10.93
N ILE A 61 -12.55 3.85 -12.04
CA ILE A 61 -11.75 4.05 -13.27
C ILE A 61 -10.59 5.00 -13.01
N LEU A 62 -10.83 6.13 -12.32
CA LEU A 62 -9.76 7.08 -12.00
C LEU A 62 -8.69 6.46 -11.09
N THR A 63 -9.12 5.64 -10.12
CA THR A 63 -8.19 4.89 -9.27
C THR A 63 -7.35 3.92 -10.10
N ALA A 64 -7.97 3.15 -10.99
CA ALA A 64 -7.27 2.20 -11.85
C ALA A 64 -6.27 2.89 -12.79
N VAL A 65 -6.65 4.01 -13.41
CA VAL A 65 -5.75 4.82 -14.25
C VAL A 65 -4.58 5.37 -13.43
N THR A 66 -4.83 5.85 -12.22
CA THR A 66 -3.78 6.34 -11.33
C THR A 66 -2.80 5.23 -10.96
N LEU A 67 -3.28 4.02 -10.67
CA LEU A 67 -2.44 2.85 -10.42
C LEU A 67 -1.59 2.48 -11.64
N LEU A 68 -2.14 2.54 -12.85
CA LEU A 68 -1.39 2.32 -14.09
C LEU A 68 -0.27 3.36 -14.26
N VAL A 69 -0.55 4.63 -13.98
CA VAL A 69 0.48 5.69 -14.01
C VAL A 69 1.57 5.42 -12.97
N LEU A 70 1.21 5.06 -11.73
CA LEU A 70 2.18 4.69 -10.70
C LEU A 70 3.04 3.50 -11.13
N LEU A 71 2.46 2.50 -11.80
CA LEU A 71 3.20 1.36 -12.34
C LEU A 71 4.21 1.79 -13.41
N LEU A 72 3.82 2.67 -14.33
CA LEU A 72 4.73 3.21 -15.36
C LEU A 72 5.87 4.02 -14.74
N LEU A 73 5.57 4.84 -13.72
CA LEU A 73 6.59 5.60 -13.00
C LEU A 73 7.58 4.71 -12.23
N ASN A 74 7.17 3.50 -11.85
CA ASN A 74 8.03 2.53 -11.18
C ASN A 74 9.09 1.90 -12.10
N ILE A 75 8.99 2.09 -13.43
CA ILE A 75 10.02 1.65 -14.38
C ILE A 75 11.27 2.56 -14.29
N ALA A 76 11.09 3.82 -13.90
CA ALA A 76 12.18 4.79 -13.79
C ALA A 76 12.94 4.61 -12.47
N PRO A 77 14.23 4.22 -12.49
CA PRO A 77 14.99 3.87 -11.27
C PRO A 77 15.14 5.03 -10.27
N ALA A 78 15.07 6.28 -10.74
CA ALA A 78 15.09 7.47 -9.89
C ALA A 78 13.80 7.64 -9.06
N LEU A 79 12.67 7.14 -9.55
CA LEU A 79 11.34 7.34 -8.95
C LEU A 79 10.89 6.17 -8.07
N VAL A 80 11.51 5.00 -8.22
CA VAL A 80 11.20 3.80 -7.40
C VAL A 80 11.29 4.07 -5.90
N LYS A 81 12.24 4.88 -5.42
CA LYS A 81 12.40 5.12 -3.97
C LYS A 81 11.26 5.92 -3.34
N TRP A 82 10.51 6.67 -4.15
CA TRP A 82 9.47 7.60 -3.68
C TRP A 82 8.06 7.15 -4.05
N ASN A 83 7.94 6.14 -4.90
CA ASN A 83 6.67 5.73 -5.46
C ASN A 83 5.91 4.84 -4.47
N PRO A 84 4.65 5.16 -4.13
CA PRO A 84 3.82 4.31 -3.26
C PRO A 84 3.73 2.86 -3.73
N ILE A 85 3.74 2.61 -5.04
CA ILE A 85 3.65 1.24 -5.59
C ILE A 85 4.90 0.41 -5.28
N SER A 86 6.01 1.04 -4.90
CA SER A 86 7.25 0.36 -4.56
C SER A 86 7.12 -0.44 -3.26
N LEU A 87 6.22 -0.04 -2.35
CA LEU A 87 5.86 -0.84 -1.17
C LEU A 87 5.18 -2.17 -1.55
N ALA A 88 4.42 -2.18 -2.63
CA ALA A 88 3.69 -3.37 -3.11
C ALA A 88 4.43 -4.16 -4.18
N SER A 89 5.48 -3.61 -4.81
CA SER A 89 6.22 -4.29 -5.90
C SER A 89 7.64 -4.69 -5.50
N SER A 90 8.24 -4.06 -4.48
CA SER A 90 9.64 -4.32 -4.08
C SER A 90 9.77 -5.40 -2.99
N TYR A 91 8.68 -6.04 -2.57
CA TYR A 91 8.69 -7.09 -1.55
C TYR A 91 9.59 -8.28 -1.94
N MET A 92 9.62 -8.66 -3.23
CA MET A 92 10.51 -9.73 -3.70
C MET A 92 12.00 -9.33 -3.61
N GLY A 93 12.32 -8.05 -3.79
CA GLY A 93 13.70 -7.54 -3.68
C GLY A 93 14.23 -7.55 -2.24
N LEU A 94 13.33 -7.35 -1.26
CA LEU A 94 13.64 -7.55 0.16
C LEU A 94 13.91 -9.03 0.48
N PHE A 95 13.10 -9.94 -0.07
CA PHE A 95 13.20 -11.38 0.20
C PHE A 95 14.39 -12.06 -0.48
N LEU A 96 14.89 -11.49 -1.58
CA LEU A 96 16.05 -11.99 -2.33
C LEU A 96 17.37 -11.28 -1.93
N GLY A 97 17.36 -10.41 -0.92
CA GLY A 97 18.56 -9.72 -0.41
C GLY A 97 19.11 -8.61 -1.32
N GLY A 98 18.37 -8.18 -2.34
CA GLY A 98 18.79 -7.16 -3.30
C GLY A 98 18.51 -5.71 -2.86
N MET A 99 17.75 -5.50 -1.77
CA MET A 99 17.29 -4.18 -1.35
C MET A 99 17.21 -4.08 0.18
N THR A 100 17.76 -3.00 0.76
CA THR A 100 17.67 -2.73 2.21
C THR A 100 16.35 -2.06 2.57
N VAL A 101 15.78 -2.40 3.73
CA VAL A 101 14.55 -1.79 4.28
C VAL A 101 14.64 -0.26 4.34
N GLU A 102 15.85 0.26 4.55
CA GLU A 102 16.11 1.70 4.62
C GLU A 102 15.72 2.47 3.35
N SER A 103 15.83 1.81 2.19
CA SER A 103 15.47 2.42 0.90
C SER A 103 13.96 2.62 0.69
N LEU A 104 13.12 1.98 1.52
CA LEU A 104 11.66 2.02 1.42
C LEU A 104 11.01 3.00 2.40
N PHE A 105 11.73 3.53 3.41
CA PHE A 105 11.19 4.57 4.30
C PHE A 105 10.69 5.82 3.58
N PRO A 106 11.33 6.32 2.50
CA PRO A 106 10.79 7.47 1.77
C PRO A 106 9.42 7.15 1.14
N ALA A 107 9.25 5.96 0.55
CA ALA A 107 7.98 5.50 0.01
C ALA A 107 6.90 5.33 1.09
N VAL A 108 7.26 4.86 2.30
CA VAL A 108 6.34 4.84 3.46
C VAL A 108 5.85 6.24 3.78
N GLY A 109 6.77 7.21 3.89
CA GLY A 109 6.43 8.60 4.20
C GLY A 109 5.48 9.21 3.17
N VAL A 110 5.79 9.06 1.88
CA VAL A 110 4.94 9.55 0.78
C VAL A 110 3.56 8.89 0.83
N THR A 111 3.48 7.58 1.07
CA THR A 111 2.22 6.84 1.11
C THR A 111 1.34 7.27 2.29
N VAL A 112 1.91 7.46 3.47
CA VAL A 112 1.18 7.97 4.65
C VAL A 112 0.63 9.38 4.35
N VAL A 113 1.47 10.29 3.86
CA VAL A 113 1.06 11.66 3.55
C VAL A 113 -0.03 11.68 2.47
N ALA A 114 0.15 10.90 1.40
CA ALA A 114 -0.84 10.80 0.32
C ALA A 114 -2.17 10.21 0.79
N THR A 115 -2.14 9.24 1.70
CA THR A 115 -3.34 8.64 2.31
C THR A 115 -4.10 9.68 3.14
N VAL A 116 -3.40 10.35 4.06
CA VAL A 116 -4.00 11.39 4.92
C VAL A 116 -4.53 12.54 4.08
N ALA A 117 -3.77 13.01 3.09
CA ALA A 117 -4.21 14.05 2.17
C ALA A 117 -5.45 13.63 1.38
N SER A 118 -5.50 12.38 0.89
CA SER A 118 -6.66 11.87 0.14
C SER A 118 -7.91 11.81 1.01
N LEU A 119 -7.80 11.32 2.24
CA LEU A 119 -8.92 11.31 3.19
C LEU A 119 -9.37 12.73 3.56
N TRP A 120 -8.43 13.63 3.82
CA TRP A 120 -8.73 15.02 4.16
C TRP A 120 -9.44 15.74 3.02
N LEU A 121 -8.93 15.60 1.80
CA LEU A 121 -9.57 16.14 0.59
C LEU A 121 -10.95 15.51 0.35
N ALA A 122 -11.11 14.20 0.57
CA ALA A 122 -12.39 13.53 0.43
C ALA A 122 -13.42 14.11 1.41
N MET A 123 -13.05 14.28 2.69
CA MET A 123 -13.93 14.89 3.70
C MET A 123 -14.28 16.34 3.34
N PHE A 124 -13.30 17.14 2.92
CA PHE A 124 -13.52 18.54 2.56
C PHE A 124 -14.44 18.70 1.34
N LEU A 125 -14.19 17.92 0.28
CA LEU A 125 -15.00 17.96 -0.94
C LEU A 125 -16.39 17.37 -0.73
N PHE A 126 -16.52 16.33 0.09
CA PHE A 126 -17.82 15.78 0.46
C PHE A 126 -18.65 16.79 1.25
N GLY A 127 -18.01 17.52 2.19
CA GLY A 127 -18.66 18.61 2.91
C GLY A 127 -19.14 19.75 2.01
N LYS A 128 -18.42 20.03 0.91
CA LYS A 128 -18.83 21.02 -0.09
C LYS A 128 -19.88 20.50 -1.08
N SER A 129 -19.94 19.19 -1.30
CA SER A 129 -20.90 18.53 -2.21
C SER A 129 -22.31 18.38 -1.62
N ASN A 130 -22.49 18.65 -0.32
CA ASN A 130 -23.80 18.67 0.35
C ASN A 130 -24.56 20.01 0.18
N LEU A 131 -24.35 20.72 -0.93
CA LEU A 131 -25.12 21.88 -1.39
C LEU A 131 -25.58 21.67 -2.83
#